data_AF-A0A1C8V7M7-F1
#
_entry.id   AF-A0A1C8V7M7-F1
#
_cell.length_a   1.000
_cell.length_b   1.000
_cell.length_c   1.000
_cell.angle_alpha   90.00
_cell.angle_beta   90.00
_cell.angle_gamma   90.00
#
_symmetry.space_group_name_H-M   'P 1'
#
loop_
_entity.id
_entity.type
_entity.pdbx_description
1 polymer ?
#
loop_
_entity_poly.entity_id
_entity_poly.type
_entity_poly.pdbx_seq_one_letter_code
_entity_poly.pdbx_strand_id
1 'polypeptide(L)'
;KHKYLSPQCPFILNPFNSGNVPILRGRINALILNYQDEAIRLASFTNWPIPNIVTVESLAKAGFYFLGIDDKTKCAFCNGVVRSWEPGDIPDLEHKKHFPFCQFVNDSIIPRLQIQQDDTDAFGIEQQSDRKSLGNINAVGLEDTNFNNLGLHKHIGPKTPNFATLDSRIKSFTNWSPNLIQTPEMLAQAGFYYEGENDAVRCFHCDGGLAHWDPTDD
;
A
#
# COMPACT_ATOMS: atom_id res chain seq x y z
N LYS A 1 3.34 14.78 -17.11
CA LYS A 1 4.53 15.66 -17.35
C LYS A 1 5.79 15.39 -16.50
N HIS A 2 5.72 15.23 -15.17
CA HIS A 2 6.89 15.12 -14.26
C HIS A 2 7.94 14.06 -14.67
N LYS A 3 7.50 12.82 -14.91
CA LYS A 3 8.38 11.70 -15.28
C LYS A 3 9.19 11.97 -16.56
N TYR A 4 8.63 12.73 -17.49
CA TYR A 4 9.27 13.05 -18.77
C TYR A 4 10.30 14.18 -18.62
N LEU A 5 9.96 15.23 -17.87
CA LEU A 5 10.81 16.42 -17.72
C LEU A 5 11.85 16.29 -16.61
N SER A 6 11.65 15.40 -15.63
CA SER A 6 12.59 15.13 -14.55
C SER A 6 12.69 13.64 -14.23
N PRO A 7 13.14 12.80 -15.19
CA PRO A 7 13.20 11.35 -15.02
C PRO A 7 14.12 10.90 -13.87
N GLN A 8 15.13 11.73 -13.56
CA GLN A 8 16.11 11.45 -12.49
C GLN A 8 15.68 11.97 -11.11
N CYS A 9 14.45 12.47 -10.99
CA CYS A 9 13.90 12.88 -9.71
C CYS A 9 13.86 11.66 -8.76
N PRO A 10 14.46 11.71 -7.55
CA PRO A 10 14.43 10.57 -6.63
C PRO A 10 13.00 10.13 -6.26
N PHE A 11 12.04 11.08 -6.23
CA PHE A 11 10.63 10.76 -6.07
C PHE A 11 10.04 9.98 -7.26
N ILE A 12 10.49 10.24 -8.49
CA ILE A 12 10.09 9.46 -9.68
C ILE A 12 10.74 8.08 -9.68
N LEU A 13 12.00 7.98 -9.25
CA LEU A 13 12.75 6.73 -9.22
C LEU A 13 12.34 5.81 -8.06
N ASN A 14 12.05 6.38 -6.88
CA ASN A 14 11.65 5.65 -5.68
C ASN A 14 10.69 6.49 -4.81
N PRO A 15 9.38 6.51 -5.13
CA PRO A 15 8.37 7.30 -4.41
C PRO A 15 8.23 6.92 -2.93
N PHE A 16 8.47 5.65 -2.60
CA PHE A 16 8.27 5.11 -1.25
C PHE A 16 9.34 5.56 -0.26
N ASN A 17 10.60 5.66 -0.71
CA ASN A 17 11.70 6.07 0.16
C ASN A 17 11.96 7.59 0.13
N SER A 18 11.23 8.33 -0.70
CA SER A 18 11.41 9.77 -0.91
C SER A 18 10.77 10.66 0.17
N GLY A 19 10.40 10.11 1.34
CA GLY A 19 9.76 10.87 2.41
C GLY A 19 8.30 11.27 2.11
N ASN A 20 7.66 10.63 1.13
CA ASN A 20 6.25 10.86 0.80
C ASN A 20 5.33 10.23 1.86
N VAL A 21 4.78 11.04 2.76
CA VAL A 21 3.83 10.58 3.78
C VAL A 21 2.40 10.85 3.30
N PRO A 22 1.59 9.85 2.91
CA PRO A 22 0.24 10.05 2.38
C PRO A 22 -0.78 10.44 3.47
N ILE A 23 -1.81 11.21 3.11
CA ILE A 23 -2.99 11.44 3.94
C ILE A 23 -3.96 10.28 3.79
N LEU A 24 -4.27 9.62 4.90
CA LEU A 24 -5.25 8.54 5.01
C LEU A 24 -6.71 9.05 5.02
N ARG A 25 -7.16 9.78 3.99
CA ARG A 25 -8.59 10.16 3.87
C ARG A 25 -9.11 10.03 2.43
N GLY A 26 -9.38 8.78 2.02
CA GLY A 26 -10.70 8.48 1.45
C GLY A 26 -10.82 8.12 -0.03
N ARG A 27 -9.86 8.36 -0.93
CA ARG A 27 -10.06 8.09 -2.38
C ARG A 27 -8.88 7.51 -3.18
N ILE A 28 -7.82 7.01 -2.53
CA ILE A 28 -6.65 6.37 -3.20
C ILE A 28 -6.59 4.85 -2.92
N ASN A 29 -7.73 4.17 -2.83
CA ASN A 29 -7.77 2.77 -2.38
C ASN A 29 -7.27 1.75 -3.43
N ALA A 30 -7.11 2.11 -4.71
CA ALA A 30 -6.80 1.13 -5.76
C ALA A 30 -5.36 1.13 -6.28
N LEU A 31 -4.59 2.20 -6.12
CA LEU A 31 -3.25 2.32 -6.75
C LEU A 31 -2.07 2.41 -5.76
N ILE A 32 -2.33 2.48 -4.44
CA ILE A 32 -1.26 2.60 -3.42
C ILE A 32 -1.33 1.51 -2.33
N LEU A 33 -2.49 0.86 -2.14
CA LEU A 33 -2.61 -0.25 -1.20
C LEU A 33 -2.25 -1.56 -1.90
N ASN A 34 -1.06 -2.07 -1.61
CA ASN A 34 -0.69 -3.42 -2.05
C ASN A 34 -1.47 -4.45 -1.22
N TYR A 35 -2.68 -4.78 -1.65
CA TYR A 35 -3.52 -5.78 -1.00
C TYR A 35 -2.95 -7.21 -1.09
N GLN A 36 -1.81 -7.44 -1.73
CA GLN A 36 -1.10 -8.72 -1.59
C GLN A 36 -0.58 -8.91 -0.16
N ASP A 37 -0.34 -7.81 0.59
CA ASP A 37 -0.02 -7.86 2.02
C ASP A 37 -1.28 -8.09 2.87
N GLU A 38 -1.25 -9.15 3.69
CA GLU A 38 -2.36 -9.51 4.59
C GLU A 38 -2.67 -8.43 5.62
N ALA A 39 -1.66 -7.74 6.15
CA ALA A 39 -1.88 -6.68 7.13
C ALA A 39 -2.64 -5.49 6.52
N ILE A 40 -2.37 -5.18 5.25
CA ILE A 40 -3.09 -4.15 4.49
C ILE A 40 -4.54 -4.58 4.20
N ARG A 41 -4.75 -5.86 3.86
CA ARG A 41 -6.11 -6.40 3.73
C ARG A 41 -6.86 -6.34 5.04
N LEU A 42 -6.25 -6.73 6.15
CA LEU A 42 -6.87 -6.69 7.48
C LEU A 42 -7.26 -5.26 7.87
N ALA A 43 -6.36 -4.28 7.66
CA ALA A 43 -6.63 -2.87 7.94
C ALA A 43 -7.80 -2.30 7.13
N SER A 44 -8.13 -2.88 5.97
CA SER A 44 -9.26 -2.43 5.15
C SER A 44 -10.63 -2.67 5.80
N PHE A 45 -10.74 -3.60 6.75
CA PHE A 45 -11.99 -3.96 7.42
C PHE A 45 -12.41 -2.98 8.53
N THR A 46 -11.95 -1.73 8.45
CA THR A 46 -12.43 -0.66 9.33
C THR A 46 -13.96 -0.54 9.18
N ASN A 47 -14.70 -0.63 10.29
CA ASN A 47 -16.17 -0.62 10.32
C ASN A 47 -16.86 -1.77 9.55
N TRP A 48 -16.26 -2.96 9.53
CA TRP A 48 -16.92 -4.16 8.99
C TRP A 48 -18.30 -4.37 9.64
N PRO A 49 -19.40 -4.52 8.87
CA PRO A 49 -20.75 -4.44 9.41
C PRO A 49 -21.23 -5.73 10.09
N ILE A 50 -20.60 -6.88 9.80
CA ILE A 50 -21.07 -8.20 10.24
C ILE A 50 -19.97 -9.05 10.91
N PRO A 51 -19.24 -8.53 11.91
CA PRO A 51 -18.12 -9.24 12.54
C PRO A 51 -18.54 -10.53 13.26
N ASN A 52 -19.82 -10.65 13.62
CA ASN A 52 -20.37 -11.84 14.29
C ASN A 52 -20.74 -12.98 13.30
N ILE A 53 -20.76 -12.69 12.00
CA ILE A 53 -21.11 -13.68 10.95
C ILE A 53 -19.84 -14.30 10.38
N VAL A 54 -18.86 -13.46 10.06
CA VAL A 54 -17.55 -13.86 9.53
C VAL A 54 -16.48 -12.91 10.06
N THR A 55 -15.36 -13.47 10.52
CA THR A 55 -14.28 -12.67 11.12
C THR A 55 -13.40 -12.02 10.07
N VAL A 56 -12.96 -10.80 10.34
CA VAL A 56 -12.13 -10.01 9.41
C VAL A 56 -10.75 -10.63 9.21
N GLU A 57 -10.23 -11.32 10.23
CA GLU A 57 -8.98 -12.07 10.17
C GLU A 57 -9.09 -13.24 9.19
N SER A 58 -10.19 -14.00 9.23
CA SER A 58 -10.40 -15.12 8.30
C SER A 58 -10.57 -14.66 6.86
N LEU A 59 -11.24 -13.52 6.64
CA LEU A 59 -11.37 -12.89 5.32
C LEU A 59 -10.01 -12.42 4.78
N ALA A 60 -9.24 -11.68 5.60
CA ALA A 60 -7.91 -11.20 5.21
C ALA A 60 -6.96 -12.36 4.88
N LYS A 61 -6.96 -13.41 5.71
CA LYS A 61 -6.17 -14.64 5.51
C LYS A 61 -6.59 -15.44 4.27
N ALA A 62 -7.87 -15.39 3.89
CA ALA A 62 -8.37 -15.96 2.64
C ALA A 62 -8.07 -15.09 1.41
N GLY A 63 -7.35 -13.98 1.56
CA GLY A 63 -6.92 -13.11 0.46
C GLY A 63 -7.89 -11.98 0.14
N PHE A 64 -8.92 -11.77 0.97
CA PHE A 64 -9.94 -10.75 0.75
C PHE A 64 -9.66 -9.46 1.49
N TYR A 65 -10.05 -8.34 0.89
CA TYR A 65 -10.10 -7.02 1.52
C TYR A 65 -11.50 -6.42 1.38
N PHE A 66 -11.87 -5.52 2.29
CA PHE A 66 -13.17 -4.87 2.31
C PHE A 66 -13.28 -3.76 1.28
N LEU A 67 -14.40 -3.71 0.56
CA LEU A 67 -14.69 -2.63 -0.40
C LEU A 67 -15.30 -1.37 0.24
N GLY A 68 -15.63 -1.40 1.53
CA GLY A 68 -16.24 -0.27 2.23
C GLY A 68 -17.75 -0.13 1.99
N ILE A 69 -18.39 -1.08 1.31
CA ILE A 69 -19.81 -1.08 0.99
C ILE A 69 -20.44 -2.44 1.32
N ASP A 70 -21.53 -2.42 2.09
CA ASP A 70 -22.22 -3.61 2.59
C ASP A 70 -21.21 -4.61 3.21
N ASP A 71 -21.36 -5.89 2.91
CA ASP A 71 -20.42 -6.95 3.28
C ASP A 71 -19.56 -7.41 2.09
N LYS A 72 -19.32 -6.53 1.11
CA LYS A 72 -18.61 -6.90 -0.11
C LYS A 72 -17.10 -6.96 0.13
N THR A 73 -16.52 -8.10 -0.21
CA THR A 73 -15.09 -8.33 -0.12
C THR A 73 -14.51 -8.69 -1.48
N LYS A 74 -13.26 -8.30 -1.74
CA LYS A 74 -12.59 -8.54 -3.02
C LYS A 74 -11.25 -9.21 -2.80
N CYS A 75 -10.94 -10.21 -3.63
CA CYS A 75 -9.65 -10.89 -3.59
C CYS A 75 -8.56 -10.02 -4.22
N ALA A 76 -7.42 -9.90 -3.55
CA ALA A 76 -6.26 -9.16 -4.05
C ALA A 76 -5.54 -9.81 -5.23
N PHE A 77 -5.78 -11.11 -5.48
CA PHE A 77 -5.03 -11.91 -6.45
C PHE A 77 -5.83 -12.23 -7.72
N CYS A 78 -7.10 -12.65 -7.56
CA CYS A 78 -7.97 -12.97 -8.70
C CYS A 78 -8.99 -11.87 -9.02
N ASN A 79 -9.06 -10.81 -8.22
CA ASN A 79 -10.08 -9.75 -8.31
C ASN A 79 -11.53 -10.22 -8.11
N GLY A 80 -11.74 -11.48 -7.72
CA GLY A 80 -13.06 -12.04 -7.41
C GLY A 80 -13.74 -11.33 -6.24
N VAL A 81 -15.05 -11.10 -6.35
CA VAL A 81 -15.84 -10.41 -5.32
C VAL A 81 -16.85 -11.37 -4.69
N VAL A 82 -16.89 -11.43 -3.37
CA VAL A 82 -17.88 -12.18 -2.57
C VAL A 82 -18.71 -11.20 -1.74
N ARG A 83 -19.96 -11.53 -1.51
CA ARG A 83 -20.95 -10.74 -0.76
C ARG A 83 -22.00 -11.66 -0.17
N SER A 84 -22.87 -11.11 0.67
CA SER A 84 -23.95 -11.86 1.32
C SER A 84 -23.39 -13.04 2.14
N TRP A 85 -22.40 -12.76 2.98
CA TRP A 85 -21.81 -13.75 3.89
C TRP A 85 -22.85 -14.23 4.89
N GLU A 86 -22.93 -15.54 5.06
CA GLU A 86 -23.90 -16.22 5.92
C GLU A 86 -23.22 -16.89 7.13
N PRO A 87 -23.95 -17.10 8.25
CA PRO A 87 -23.42 -17.86 9.37
C PRO A 87 -22.96 -19.26 8.93
N GLY A 88 -21.69 -19.57 9.20
CA GLY A 88 -21.08 -20.85 8.83
C GLY A 88 -20.25 -20.83 7.55
N ASP A 89 -20.27 -19.72 6.80
CA ASP A 89 -19.38 -19.54 5.65
C ASP A 89 -17.91 -19.53 6.09
N ILE A 90 -17.09 -20.33 5.40
CA ILE A 90 -15.64 -20.39 5.61
C ILE A 90 -14.97 -19.69 4.43
N PRO A 91 -14.30 -18.53 4.61
CA PRO A 91 -13.75 -17.75 3.51
C PRO A 91 -12.82 -18.51 2.56
N ASP A 92 -12.00 -19.41 3.09
CA ASP A 92 -11.13 -20.29 2.27
C ASP A 92 -11.94 -21.21 1.35
N LEU A 93 -13.03 -21.81 1.87
CA LEU A 93 -13.89 -22.70 1.10
C LEU A 93 -14.72 -21.93 0.07
N GLU A 94 -15.28 -20.79 0.46
CA GLU A 94 -16.04 -19.94 -0.45
C GLU A 94 -15.15 -19.37 -1.56
N HIS A 95 -13.91 -18.99 -1.25
CA HIS A 95 -12.94 -18.57 -2.27
C HIS A 95 -12.63 -19.71 -3.26
N LYS A 96 -12.36 -20.92 -2.76
CA LYS A 96 -12.09 -22.09 -3.61
C LYS A 96 -13.29 -22.47 -4.48
N LYS A 97 -14.50 -22.42 -3.91
CA LYS A 97 -15.77 -22.76 -4.57
C LYS A 97 -16.11 -21.78 -5.69
N HIS A 98 -15.98 -20.48 -5.42
CA HIS A 98 -16.38 -19.43 -6.38
C HIS A 98 -15.29 -19.03 -7.37
N PHE A 99 -14.01 -19.15 -7.00
CA PHE A 99 -12.87 -18.78 -7.85
C PHE A 99 -11.80 -19.89 -7.87
N PRO A 100 -12.12 -21.10 -8.38
CA PRO A 100 -11.21 -22.26 -8.34
C PRO A 100 -9.91 -22.07 -9.13
N PHE A 101 -9.87 -21.12 -10.06
CA PHE A 101 -8.68 -20.80 -10.85
C PHE A 101 -7.84 -19.67 -10.26
N CYS A 102 -8.19 -19.16 -9.08
CA CYS A 102 -7.38 -18.18 -8.38
C CYS A 102 -6.02 -18.79 -8.00
N GLN A 103 -4.93 -18.15 -8.43
CA GLN A 103 -3.58 -18.65 -8.13
C GLN A 103 -3.30 -18.72 -6.62
N PHE A 104 -3.79 -17.74 -5.85
CA PHE A 104 -3.70 -17.77 -4.39
C PHE A 104 -4.49 -18.92 -3.76
N VAL A 105 -5.62 -19.32 -4.35
CA VAL A 105 -6.36 -20.50 -3.88
C VAL A 105 -5.49 -21.74 -4.04
N ASN A 106 -4.91 -21.94 -5.22
CA ASN A 106 -4.10 -23.11 -5.53
C ASN A 106 -2.82 -23.17 -4.70
N ASP A 107 -2.13 -22.04 -4.57
CA ASP A 107 -0.79 -22.00 -3.95
C ASP A 107 -0.85 -21.88 -2.41
N SER A 108 -1.95 -21.37 -1.84
CA SER A 108 -2.00 -21.04 -0.40
C SER A 108 -3.22 -21.59 0.34
N ILE A 109 -4.40 -21.67 -0.30
CA ILE A 109 -5.61 -22.16 0.38
C ILE A 109 -5.69 -23.68 0.33
N ILE A 110 -5.49 -24.30 -0.84
CA ILE A 110 -5.57 -25.76 -0.98
C ILE A 110 -4.58 -26.49 -0.04
N PRO A 111 -3.28 -26.11 0.03
CA PRO A 111 -2.35 -26.75 0.96
C PRO A 111 -2.77 -26.60 2.43
N ARG A 112 -3.27 -25.42 2.81
CA ARG A 112 -3.74 -25.13 4.16
C ARG A 112 -4.96 -25.96 4.56
N LEU A 113 -5.86 -26.25 3.61
CA LEU A 113 -7.02 -27.11 3.84
C LEU A 113 -6.65 -28.60 3.95
N GLN A 114 -5.59 -29.04 3.26
CA GLN A 114 -5.11 -30.43 3.31
C GLN A 114 -4.41 -30.74 4.64
N ILE A 115 -3.60 -29.81 5.16
CA ILE A 115 -2.92 -29.95 6.46
C ILE A 115 -3.93 -30.13 7.61
N GLN A 116 -5.14 -29.57 7.50
CA GLN A 116 -6.19 -29.71 8.50
C GLN A 116 -6.91 -31.08 8.48
N GLN A 117 -6.65 -31.93 7.48
CA GLN A 117 -7.28 -33.25 7.34
C GLN A 117 -6.39 -34.40 7.85
N ASP A 118 -5.06 -34.23 7.80
CA ASP A 118 -4.10 -35.27 8.25
C ASP A 118 -3.97 -35.39 9.78
N ASP A 119 -4.48 -34.42 10.55
CA ASP A 119 -4.46 -34.47 12.03
C ASP A 119 -5.49 -35.44 12.64
N THR A 120 -6.34 -36.09 11.83
CA THR A 120 -7.31 -37.07 12.33
C THR A 120 -6.80 -38.52 12.36
N ASP A 121 -5.66 -38.83 11.72
CA ASP A 121 -5.20 -40.23 11.52
C ASP A 121 -3.74 -40.51 11.94
N ALA A 122 -3.10 -39.73 12.82
CA ALA A 122 -1.72 -40.00 13.26
C ALA A 122 -1.51 -39.97 14.77
N PHE A 123 -1.73 -41.12 15.40
CA PHE A 123 -1.21 -41.47 16.73
C PHE A 123 0.30 -41.77 16.61
N GLY A 124 1.21 -40.90 17.11
CA GLY A 124 2.64 -41.26 17.22
C GLY A 124 3.72 -40.15 17.35
N ILE A 125 3.89 -39.61 18.57
CA ILE A 125 5.16 -39.29 19.29
C ILE A 125 6.21 -38.29 18.69
N GLU A 126 6.24 -37.12 19.37
CA GLU A 126 7.35 -36.25 19.88
C GLU A 126 8.35 -35.43 19.02
N GLN A 127 8.18 -34.10 19.18
CA GLN A 127 9.15 -33.06 19.59
C GLN A 127 10.56 -33.00 18.93
N GLN A 128 10.82 -31.91 18.19
CA GLN A 128 11.98 -31.05 18.45
C GLN A 128 11.86 -29.66 17.82
N SER A 129 11.93 -28.65 18.69
CA SER A 129 11.90 -27.23 18.39
C SER A 129 13.31 -26.68 18.16
N ASP A 130 13.59 -26.16 16.96
CA ASP A 130 14.79 -25.35 16.71
C ASP A 130 14.42 -23.88 16.51
N ARG A 131 14.40 -23.13 17.62
CA ARG A 131 14.49 -21.67 17.61
C ARG A 131 15.96 -21.27 17.51
N LYS A 132 16.41 -20.80 16.35
CA LYS A 132 17.69 -20.07 16.27
C LYS A 132 17.47 -18.59 16.57
N SER A 133 17.91 -18.21 17.76
CA SER A 133 18.04 -16.84 18.27
C SER A 133 19.10 -16.07 17.47
N LEU A 134 18.75 -14.90 16.93
CA LEU A 134 19.73 -13.94 16.41
C LEU A 134 20.17 -13.02 17.55
N GLY A 135 21.46 -13.08 17.86
CA GLY A 135 22.10 -12.39 18.97
C GLY A 135 22.15 -10.87 18.83
N ASN A 136 22.20 -10.22 19.99
CA ASN A 136 22.32 -8.78 20.18
C ASN A 136 23.62 -8.25 19.57
N ILE A 137 23.53 -7.17 18.79
CA ILE A 137 24.70 -6.42 18.31
C ILE A 137 24.72 -5.07 19.04
N ASN A 138 25.82 -4.83 19.75
CA ASN A 138 26.08 -3.59 20.47
C ASN A 138 26.28 -2.40 19.51
N ALA A 139 25.64 -1.27 19.83
CA ALA A 139 25.89 0.00 19.18
C ALA A 139 27.26 0.55 19.60
N VAL A 140 28.22 0.52 18.68
CA VAL A 140 29.46 1.30 18.79
C VAL A 140 29.23 2.60 18.03
N GLY A 141 29.32 3.72 18.74
CA GLY A 141 29.27 5.06 18.16
C GLY A 141 30.43 5.25 17.20
N LEU A 142 30.16 5.78 16.00
CA LEU A 142 31.18 6.13 15.03
C LEU A 142 30.85 7.50 14.43
N GLU A 143 31.66 8.45 14.85
CA GLU A 143 32.03 9.64 14.11
C GLU A 143 32.61 9.23 12.74
N ASP A 144 32.28 10.03 11.73
CA ASP A 144 32.99 10.22 10.46
C ASP A 144 33.52 8.98 9.72
N THR A 145 32.68 8.35 8.88
CA THR A 145 33.18 7.55 7.75
C THR A 145 32.42 7.83 6.46
N ASN A 146 33.19 7.95 5.38
CA ASN A 146 32.80 8.40 4.05
C ASN A 146 32.32 7.21 3.19
N PHE A 147 31.03 7.19 2.82
CA PHE A 147 30.31 5.99 2.33
C PHE A 147 30.30 5.76 0.81
N ASN A 148 31.10 6.49 0.03
CA ASN A 148 31.01 6.42 -1.43
C ASN A 148 31.37 5.04 -2.05
N ASN A 149 31.94 4.11 -1.28
CA ASN A 149 32.42 2.81 -1.76
C ASN A 149 31.55 1.58 -1.41
N LEU A 150 30.39 1.77 -0.78
CA LEU A 150 29.47 0.68 -0.39
C LEU A 150 28.20 0.60 -1.25
N GLY A 151 28.09 1.36 -2.34
CA GLY A 151 26.84 1.49 -3.10
C GLY A 151 25.73 2.21 -2.34
N LEU A 152 26.03 2.73 -1.14
CA LEU A 152 25.15 3.58 -0.35
C LEU A 152 25.21 4.99 -0.93
N HIS A 153 24.38 5.23 -1.94
CA HIS A 153 24.10 6.59 -2.37
C HIS A 153 23.59 7.38 -1.16
N LYS A 154 24.32 8.43 -0.78
CA LYS A 154 23.89 9.38 0.27
C LYS A 154 22.45 9.78 -0.06
N HIS A 155 21.51 9.36 0.79
CA HIS A 155 20.09 9.60 0.55
C HIS A 155 19.89 11.12 0.57
N ILE A 156 19.76 11.73 -0.61
CA ILE A 156 19.45 13.15 -0.73
C ILE A 156 17.99 13.25 -0.29
N GLY A 157 17.75 13.74 0.92
CA GLY A 157 16.39 13.98 1.41
C GLY A 157 15.64 14.97 0.51
N PRO A 158 14.32 15.13 0.71
CA PRO A 158 13.54 16.07 -0.08
C PRO A 158 14.10 17.48 0.04
N LYS A 159 14.25 18.18 -1.09
CA LYS A 159 14.73 19.56 -1.12
C LYS A 159 13.82 20.52 -0.35
N THR A 160 12.52 20.22 -0.25
CA THR A 160 11.55 20.98 0.55
C THR A 160 10.81 20.06 1.53
N PRO A 161 11.40 19.78 2.71
CA PRO A 161 10.83 18.84 3.68
C PRO A 161 9.45 19.24 4.23
N ASN A 162 9.13 20.54 4.26
CA ASN A 162 7.82 21.03 4.69
C ASN A 162 6.67 20.51 3.80
N PHE A 163 6.99 20.12 2.56
CA PHE A 163 6.07 19.54 1.58
C PHE A 163 6.28 18.03 1.38
N ALA A 164 6.97 17.36 2.33
CA ALA A 164 7.17 15.91 2.28
C ALA A 164 5.87 15.12 2.47
N THR A 165 4.93 15.65 3.27
CA THR A 165 3.62 15.01 3.43
C THR A 165 2.68 15.40 2.30
N LEU A 166 1.81 14.47 1.90
CA LEU A 166 0.74 14.75 0.94
C LEU A 166 -0.18 15.88 1.45
N ASP A 167 -0.38 15.95 2.77
CA ASP A 167 -1.22 16.96 3.43
C ASP A 167 -0.72 18.36 3.24
N SER A 168 0.56 18.59 3.51
CA SER A 168 1.12 19.92 3.35
C SER A 168 1.13 20.33 1.88
N ARG A 169 1.29 19.38 0.95
CA ARG A 169 1.15 19.64 -0.48
C ARG A 169 -0.28 20.01 -0.86
N ILE A 170 -1.30 19.23 -0.49
CA ILE A 170 -2.70 19.57 -0.81
C ILE A 170 -3.09 20.93 -0.21
N LYS A 171 -2.67 21.20 1.04
CA LYS A 171 -2.92 22.48 1.72
C LYS A 171 -2.29 23.68 1.02
N SER A 172 -1.29 23.49 0.16
CA SER A 172 -0.70 24.60 -0.60
C SER A 172 -1.63 25.13 -1.70
N PHE A 173 -2.60 24.34 -2.19
CA PHE A 173 -3.46 24.69 -3.33
C PHE A 173 -4.66 25.60 -2.98
N THR A 174 -4.50 26.52 -2.02
CA THR A 174 -5.60 27.38 -1.52
C THR A 174 -6.27 28.23 -2.61
N ASN A 175 -5.54 28.64 -3.65
CA ASN A 175 -6.01 29.49 -4.74
C ASN A 175 -5.89 28.82 -6.13
N TRP A 176 -5.85 27.48 -6.19
CA TRP A 176 -5.75 26.76 -7.46
C TRP A 176 -7.03 26.91 -8.28
N SER A 177 -6.88 27.17 -9.58
CA SER A 177 -8.03 27.39 -10.47
C SER A 177 -8.89 26.13 -10.61
N PRO A 178 -10.21 26.18 -10.35
CA PRO A 178 -11.10 25.03 -10.52
C PRO A 178 -11.38 24.69 -12.00
N ASN A 179 -10.95 25.54 -12.93
CA ASN A 179 -11.14 25.34 -14.37
C ASN A 179 -10.04 24.47 -15.00
N LEU A 180 -8.99 24.12 -14.25
CA LEU A 180 -7.95 23.20 -14.67
C LEU A 180 -8.35 21.77 -14.33
N ILE A 181 -8.13 20.83 -15.27
CA ILE A 181 -8.44 19.41 -15.04
C ILE A 181 -7.49 18.79 -14.01
N GLN A 182 -6.29 19.36 -13.86
CA GLN A 182 -5.32 18.89 -12.87
C GLN A 182 -5.77 19.32 -11.48
N THR A 183 -6.30 18.35 -10.75
CA THR A 183 -6.75 18.56 -9.38
C THR A 183 -5.57 18.73 -8.43
N PRO A 184 -5.71 19.52 -7.34
CA PRO A 184 -4.73 19.58 -6.25
C PRO A 184 -4.28 18.19 -5.76
N GLU A 185 -5.21 17.24 -5.69
CA GLU A 185 -4.94 15.85 -5.31
C GLU A 185 -4.00 15.16 -6.29
N MET A 186 -4.28 15.26 -7.59
CA MET A 186 -3.43 14.67 -8.64
C MET A 186 -2.02 15.25 -8.60
N LEU A 187 -1.91 16.57 -8.48
CA LEU A 187 -0.62 17.27 -8.44
C LEU A 187 0.16 16.92 -7.17
N ALA A 188 -0.49 16.96 -5.99
CA ALA A 188 0.11 16.57 -4.73
C ALA A 188 0.56 15.11 -4.71
N GLN A 189 -0.20 14.21 -5.34
CA GLN A 189 0.15 12.80 -5.46
C GLN A 189 1.33 12.59 -6.41
N ALA A 190 1.46 13.41 -7.45
CA ALA A 190 2.62 13.46 -8.36
C ALA A 190 3.84 14.17 -7.75
N GLY A 191 3.77 14.54 -6.47
CA GLY A 191 4.86 15.12 -5.68
C GLY A 191 4.94 16.64 -5.77
N PHE A 192 3.88 17.32 -6.19
CA PHE A 192 3.88 18.77 -6.37
C PHE A 192 3.17 19.53 -5.26
N TYR A 193 3.69 20.71 -4.91
CA TYR A 193 2.97 21.72 -4.15
C TYR A 193 2.80 22.98 -5.01
N TYR A 194 1.78 23.79 -4.71
CA TYR A 194 1.49 25.04 -5.38
C TYR A 194 2.35 26.18 -4.82
N GLU A 195 2.91 27.01 -5.70
CA GLU A 195 3.78 28.13 -5.29
C GLU A 195 3.00 29.38 -4.86
N GLY A 196 1.69 29.43 -5.13
CA GLY A 196 0.83 30.56 -4.73
C GLY A 196 0.45 31.50 -5.88
N GLU A 197 1.15 31.44 -7.02
CA GLU A 197 0.89 32.29 -8.19
C GLU A 197 0.68 31.49 -9.47
N ASN A 198 -0.29 31.93 -10.29
CA ASN A 198 -0.66 31.31 -11.57
C ASN A 198 -1.04 29.83 -11.44
N ASP A 199 -0.50 28.98 -12.30
CA ASP A 199 -0.68 27.53 -12.31
C ASP A 199 0.66 26.80 -12.06
N ALA A 200 1.62 27.50 -11.45
CA ALA A 200 2.95 26.98 -11.21
C ALA A 200 2.97 26.05 -10.00
N VAL A 201 3.55 24.87 -10.19
CA VAL A 201 3.73 23.86 -9.15
C VAL A 201 5.16 23.36 -9.09
N ARG A 202 5.62 22.97 -7.91
CA ARG A 202 6.99 22.53 -7.68
C ARG A 202 7.08 21.18 -6.98
N CYS A 203 7.98 20.33 -7.46
CA CYS A 203 8.20 19.02 -6.84
C CYS A 203 8.91 19.16 -5.49
N PHE A 204 8.36 18.56 -4.44
CA PHE A 204 8.95 18.68 -3.09
C PHE A 204 10.37 18.09 -2.99
N HIS A 205 10.68 17.10 -3.83
CA HIS A 205 11.90 16.33 -3.72
C HIS A 205 13.01 16.80 -4.65
N CYS A 206 12.71 17.03 -5.94
CA CYS A 206 13.72 17.48 -6.91
C CYS A 206 13.72 18.99 -7.15
N ASP A 207 12.72 19.71 -6.64
CA ASP A 207 12.52 21.15 -6.85
C ASP A 207 12.20 21.52 -8.31
N GLY A 208 11.86 20.53 -9.15
CA GLY A 208 11.46 20.75 -10.54
C GLY A 208 10.09 21.41 -10.63
N GLY A 209 10.00 22.50 -11.41
CA GLY A 209 8.78 23.29 -11.61
C GLY A 209 8.04 22.92 -12.89
N LEU A 210 6.70 22.93 -12.84
CA LEU A 210 5.79 22.83 -13.99
C LEU A 210 4.79 23.98 -13.93
N ALA A 211 4.44 24.55 -15.09
CA ALA A 211 3.45 25.60 -15.25
C ALA A 211 2.83 25.49 -16.64
N HIS A 212 1.90 26.40 -16.96
CA HIS A 212 1.21 26.46 -18.26
C HIS A 212 0.44 25.16 -18.56
N TRP A 213 -0.45 24.79 -17.65
CA TRP A 213 -1.33 23.65 -17.75
C TRP A 213 -2.49 23.97 -18.69
N ASP A 214 -2.60 23.19 -19.75
CA ASP A 214 -3.78 23.19 -20.61
C ASP A 214 -4.90 22.39 -19.92
N PRO A 215 -6.17 22.80 -20.06
CA PRO A 215 -7.31 21.99 -19.62
C PRO A 215 -7.27 20.55 -20.14
N THR A 216 -6.57 20.22 -21.22
CA THR A 216 -6.49 18.87 -21.79
C THR A 216 -5.24 18.06 -21.43
N ASP A 217 -4.35 18.59 -20.59
CA ASP A 217 -3.10 17.90 -20.21
C ASP A 217 -3.31 16.78 -19.15
N ASP A 218 -2.81 15.57 -19.41
CA ASP A 218 -2.82 14.45 -18.45
C ASP A 218 -1.52 14.32 -17.60
#